data_AF-A0A957XKZ7-F1
#
_entry.id   AF-A0A957XKZ7-F1
#
_cell.length_a   1.000
_cell.length_b   1.000
_cell.length_c   1.000
_cell.angle_alpha   90.00
_cell.angle_beta   90.00
_cell.angle_gamma   90.00
#
_symmetry.space_group_name_H-M   'P 1'
#
loop_
_entity.id
_entity.type
_entity.pdbx_description
1 polymer ?
#
loop_
_entity_poly.entity_id
_entity_poly.type
_entity_poly.pdbx_seq_one_letter_code
_entity_poly.pdbx_strand_id
1 'polypeptide(L)'
;YGQSNFPTVRCNAPWVSAVVEADGTVRPCFFHPASGNIKETPLPELLNSPAAVEFRRQLDMDSDPICRKCVCSLNLRPLKKLE
;
A
#
# COMPACT_ATOMS: atom_id res chain seq x y z
N TYR A 1 -26.56 12.76 -10.49
CA TYR A 1 -25.12 13.13 -10.44
C TYR A 1 -24.34 11.97 -9.82
N GLY A 2 -23.09 11.73 -10.23
CA GLY A 2 -22.25 10.65 -9.66
C GLY A 2 -22.17 9.32 -10.45
N GLN A 3 -22.47 9.31 -11.75
CA GLN A 3 -22.40 8.11 -12.60
C GLN A 3 -21.11 8.00 -13.42
N SER A 4 -20.19 8.96 -13.29
CA SER A 4 -18.91 8.93 -14.00
C SER A 4 -17.96 7.90 -13.38
N ASN A 5 -17.05 7.36 -14.19
CA ASN A 5 -15.96 6.53 -13.70
C ASN A 5 -15.07 7.31 -12.73
N PHE A 6 -14.46 6.59 -11.77
CA PHE A 6 -13.44 7.15 -10.90
C PHE A 6 -12.25 7.64 -11.74
N PRO A 7 -11.62 8.77 -11.38
CA PRO A 7 -10.41 9.23 -12.05
C PRO A 7 -9.27 8.24 -11.84
N THR A 8 -8.45 8.02 -12.86
CA THR A 8 -7.25 7.20 -12.75
C THR A 8 -6.24 7.88 -11.83
N VAL A 9 -5.76 7.16 -10.81
CA VAL A 9 -4.70 7.61 -9.91
C VAL A 9 -3.43 6.79 -10.15
N ARG A 10 -2.27 7.45 -10.25
CA ARG A 10 -0.97 6.76 -10.26
C ARG A 10 -0.48 6.68 -8.83
N CYS A 11 -0.45 5.49 -8.24
CA CYS A 11 0.03 5.26 -6.88
C CYS A 11 1.31 4.39 -6.92
N ASN A 12 2.09 4.36 -5.84
CA ASN A 12 3.03 3.27 -5.57
C ASN A 12 3.20 3.01 -4.06
N ALA A 13 2.18 3.33 -3.26
CA ALA A 13 2.20 3.26 -1.80
C ALA A 13 2.71 1.92 -1.24
N PRO A 14 2.29 0.74 -1.74
CA PRO A 14 2.80 -0.55 -1.24
C PRO A 14 4.32 -0.74 -1.33
N TRP A 15 4.99 -0.02 -2.23
CA TRP A 15 6.44 -0.15 -2.44
C TRP A 15 7.25 0.92 -1.72
N VAL A 16 6.67 2.08 -1.42
CA VAL A 16 7.41 3.25 -0.89
C VAL A 16 7.01 3.65 0.52
N SER A 17 5.97 3.02 1.07
CA SER A 17 5.42 3.34 2.39
C SER A 17 4.81 2.11 3.04
N ALA A 18 4.57 2.22 4.34
CA ALA A 18 3.76 1.28 5.10
C ALA A 18 2.92 2.07 6.11
N VAL A 19 1.70 1.60 6.36
CA VAL A 19 0.85 2.16 7.41
C VAL A 19 1.07 1.35 8.67
N VAL A 20 1.35 2.02 9.78
CA VAL A 20 1.37 1.44 11.13
C VAL A 20 0.24 2.08 11.92
N GLU A 21 -0.76 1.28 12.30
CA GLU A 21 -1.90 1.74 13.11
C GLU A 21 -1.53 1.82 14.60
N ALA A 22 -2.37 2.48 15.40
CA ALA A 22 -2.11 2.72 16.83
C ALA A 22 -1.99 1.42 17.66
N ASP A 23 -2.61 0.33 17.20
CA ASP A 23 -2.52 -0.99 17.82
C ASP A 23 -1.29 -1.80 17.36
N GLY A 24 -0.49 -1.27 16.44
CA GLY A 24 0.68 -1.92 15.84
C GLY A 24 0.38 -2.67 14.54
N THR A 25 -0.87 -2.70 14.06
CA THR A 25 -1.22 -3.34 12.79
C THR A 25 -0.50 -2.66 11.63
N VAL A 26 0.12 -3.45 10.75
CA VAL A 26 0.84 -2.98 9.56
C VAL A 26 0.05 -3.28 8.30
N ARG A 27 -0.03 -2.31 7.40
CA ARG A 27 -0.64 -2.47 6.07
C ARG A 27 0.29 -1.95 4.96
N PRO A 28 0.23 -2.52 3.75
CA PRO A 28 0.99 -2.03 2.61
C PRO A 28 0.42 -0.71 2.07
N CYS A 29 -0.87 -0.48 2.26
CA CYS A 29 -1.57 0.78 2.03
C CYS A 29 -2.80 0.78 2.95
N PHE A 30 -3.29 1.95 3.34
CA PHE A 30 -4.41 2.08 4.28
C PHE A 30 -5.64 1.24 3.90
N PHE A 31 -5.94 1.12 2.59
CA PHE A 31 -7.12 0.41 2.10
C PHE A 31 -6.94 -1.09 1.87
N HIS A 32 -5.71 -1.60 1.89
CA HIS A 32 -5.45 -3.02 1.70
C HIS A 32 -5.46 -3.79 3.04
N PRO A 33 -5.60 -5.12 3.00
CA PRO A 33 -5.56 -5.96 4.19
C PRO A 33 -4.28 -5.78 5.02
N ALA A 34 -4.38 -6.12 6.30
CA ALA A 34 -3.22 -6.14 7.20
C ALA A 34 -2.21 -7.20 6.77
N SER A 35 -0.93 -6.85 6.90
CA SER A 35 0.21 -7.74 6.67
C SER A 35 0.73 -8.38 7.95
N GLY A 36 0.35 -7.86 9.13
CA GLY A 36 0.72 -8.38 10.44
C GLY A 36 0.75 -7.27 11.50
N ASN A 37 1.47 -7.50 12.61
CA ASN A 37 1.60 -6.52 13.70
C ASN A 37 3.07 -6.35 14.13
N ILE A 38 3.53 -5.10 14.32
CA ILE A 38 4.92 -4.80 14.72
C ILE A 38 5.27 -5.26 16.14
N LYS A 39 4.28 -5.57 16.97
CA LYS A 39 4.48 -6.10 18.32
C LYS A 39 4.87 -7.57 18.32
N GLU A 40 4.62 -8.28 17.21
CA GLU A 40 4.87 -9.72 17.04
C GLU A 40 6.07 -9.97 16.13
N THR A 41 6.25 -9.16 15.08
CA THR A 41 7.32 -9.33 14.09
C THR A 41 8.02 -8.00 13.83
N PRO A 42 9.36 -7.94 13.84
CA PRO A 42 10.10 -6.73 13.48
C PRO A 42 9.65 -6.18 12.13
N LEU A 43 9.47 -4.86 12.04
CA LEU A 43 8.97 -4.20 10.82
C LEU A 43 9.74 -4.60 9.55
N PRO A 44 11.09 -4.65 9.52
CA PRO A 44 11.82 -5.04 8.31
C PRO A 44 11.50 -6.47 7.84
N GLU A 45 11.28 -7.39 8.78
CA GLU A 45 10.92 -8.77 8.48
C GLU A 45 9.48 -8.86 7.96
N LEU A 46 8.55 -8.16 8.60
CA LEU A 46 7.15 -8.12 8.16
C LEU A 46 6.99 -7.54 6.74
N LEU A 47 7.68 -6.41 6.46
CA LEU A 47 7.67 -5.76 5.15
C LEU A 47 8.31 -6.61 4.04
N ASN A 48 9.18 -7.55 4.40
CA ASN A 48 9.88 -8.43 3.47
C ASN A 48 9.47 -9.90 3.62
N SER A 49 8.36 -10.17 4.32
CA SER A 49 7.80 -11.50 4.45
C SER A 49 7.40 -12.05 3.07
N PRO A 50 7.41 -13.38 2.87
CA PRO A 50 6.99 -13.97 1.60
C PRO A 50 5.61 -13.50 1.14
N ALA A 51 4.65 -13.36 2.07
CA ALA A 51 3.32 -12.86 1.78
C ALA A 51 3.30 -11.39 1.33
N ALA A 52 4.05 -10.50 2.00
CA ALA A 52 4.12 -9.09 1.62
C ALA A 52 4.82 -8.88 0.26
N VAL A 53 5.86 -9.66 -0.03
CA VAL A 53 6.53 -9.65 -1.33
C VAL A 53 5.60 -10.15 -2.43
N GLU A 54 4.89 -11.26 -2.20
CA GLU A 54 3.98 -11.82 -3.19
C GLU A 54 2.78 -10.91 -3.45
N PHE A 55 2.21 -10.29 -2.40
CA PHE A 55 1.19 -9.26 -2.56
C PHE A 55 1.62 -8.16 -3.54
N ARG A 56 2.83 -7.61 -3.36
CA ARG A 56 3.36 -6.57 -4.26
C ARG A 56 3.64 -7.07 -5.67
N ARG A 57 3.97 -8.36 -5.85
CA ARG A 57 4.17 -8.94 -7.19
C ARG A 57 2.85 -9.12 -7.94
N GLN A 58 1.79 -9.44 -7.23
CA GLN A 58 0.47 -9.71 -7.81
C GLN A 58 -0.40 -8.47 -7.95
N LEU A 59 -0.11 -7.39 -7.21
CA LEU A 59 -0.91 -6.17 -7.25
C LEU A 59 -0.70 -5.41 -8.56
N ASP A 60 -1.76 -5.39 -9.38
CA ASP A 60 -1.91 -4.48 -10.51
C ASP A 60 -2.89 -3.36 -10.16
N MET A 61 -2.37 -2.13 -10.05
CA MET A 61 -3.17 -0.97 -9.64
C MET A 61 -4.24 -0.56 -10.66
N ASP A 62 -4.05 -0.90 -11.94
CA ASP A 62 -4.99 -0.53 -13.00
C ASP A 62 -6.23 -1.43 -13.00
N SER A 63 -6.12 -2.66 -12.48
CA SER A 63 -7.21 -3.64 -12.43
C SER A 63 -7.77 -3.88 -11.02
N ASP A 64 -6.97 -3.70 -9.97
CA ASP A 64 -7.36 -3.93 -8.59
C ASP A 64 -8.58 -3.06 -8.18
N PRO A 65 -9.64 -3.64 -7.60
CA PRO A 65 -10.87 -2.93 -7.29
C PRO A 65 -10.72 -1.88 -6.17
N ILE A 66 -9.75 -2.04 -5.27
CA ILE A 66 -9.42 -1.06 -4.23
C ILE A 66 -8.67 0.11 -4.88
N CYS A 67 -7.63 -0.18 -5.67
CA CYS A 67 -6.83 0.84 -6.34
C CYS A 67 -7.64 1.71 -7.32
N ARG A 68 -8.52 1.10 -8.13
CA ARG A 68 -9.35 1.82 -9.12
C ARG A 68 -10.34 2.83 -8.53
N LYS A 69 -10.66 2.70 -7.24
CA LYS A 69 -11.58 3.60 -6.52
C LYS A 69 -10.85 4.43 -5.45
N CYS A 70 -9.54 4.31 -5.38
CA CYS A 70 -8.74 4.92 -4.33
C CYS A 70 -8.62 6.43 -4.53
N VAL A 71 -8.68 7.17 -3.42
CA VAL A 71 -8.48 8.64 -3.39
C VAL A 71 -7.02 9.02 -3.15
N CYS A 72 -6.17 8.05 -2.82
CA CYS A 72 -4.75 8.28 -2.57
C CYS A 72 -3.97 8.39 -3.88
N SER A 73 -3.18 9.47 -4.01
CA SER A 73 -2.32 9.73 -5.16
C SER A 73 -0.82 9.65 -4.81
N LEU A 74 -0.45 8.92 -3.75
CA LEU A 74 0.94 8.78 -3.32
C LEU A 74 1.78 8.14 -4.42
N ASN A 75 2.66 8.92 -5.02
CA ASN A 75 3.60 8.46 -6.04
C ASN A 75 4.99 9.03 -5.78
N LEU A 76 5.82 8.29 -5.06
CA LEU A 76 7.18 8.70 -4.75
C LEU A 76 8.15 7.99 -5.67
N ARG A 77 9.07 8.73 -6.28
CA ARG A 77 10.17 8.07 -7.00
C ARG A 77 11.04 7.34 -5.97
N PRO A 78 11.40 6.07 -6.20
CA PRO A 78 12.40 5.41 -5.39
C PRO A 78 13.64 6.31 -5.35
N LEU A 79 14.16 6.59 -4.15
CA LEU A 79 15.37 7.40 -3.91
C LEU A 79 15.23 8.93 -4.08
N LYS A 80 14.02 9.49 -4.18
CA LYS A 80 13.87 10.95 -4.03
C LYS A 80 14.27 11.32 -2.60
N LYS A 81 15.36 12.10 -2.43
CA LYS A 81 15.69 12.71 -1.14
C LYS A 81 14.48 13.52 -0.68
N LEU A 82 13.97 13.20 0.50
CA LEU A 82 13.04 14.06 1.22
C LEU A 82 13.93 15.19 1.77
N GLU A 83 13.81 16.37 1.18
CA GLU A 83 14.43 17.60 1.70
C GLU A 83 13.68 18.07 2.95
#